data_AF-A0A6A3IH41-F1
#
_entry.id   AF-A0A6A3IH41-F1
#
_cell.length_a   1.000
_cell.length_b   1.000
_cell.length_c   1.000
_cell.angle_alpha   90.00
_cell.angle_beta   90.00
_cell.angle_gamma   90.00
#
_symmetry.space_group_name_H-M   'P 1'
#
loop_
_entity.id
_entity.type
_entity.pdbx_description
1 polymer ?
#
loop_
_entity_poly.entity_id
_entity_poly.type
_entity_poly.pdbx_seq_one_letter_code
_entity_poly.pdbx_strand_id
1 'polypeptide(L)' 'MKAAFTEKQLEEAIDRVLAGEKLTAVADSSPVSLSTLKRKVAARNKGPGPEGP' A
#
# COMPACT_ATOMS: atom_id res chain seq x y z
N MET A 1 -5.15 8.91 -18.23
CA MET A 1 -3.81 9.16 -17.67
C MET A 1 -3.73 8.42 -16.33
N LYS A 2 -2.81 7.46 -16.18
CA LYS A 2 -2.62 6.75 -14.90
C LYS A 2 -1.84 7.71 -14.01
N ALA A 3 -2.52 8.41 -13.09
CA ALA A 3 -1.87 9.36 -12.22
C ALA A 3 -0.72 8.64 -11.51
N ALA A 4 0.51 9.06 -11.80
CA ALA A 4 1.69 8.57 -11.11
C ALA A 4 1.62 9.14 -9.69
N PHE A 5 1.12 8.35 -8.75
CA PHE A 5 1.26 8.68 -7.34
C PHE A 5 2.75 8.75 -7.01
N THR A 6 3.13 9.67 -6.14
CA THR A 6 4.52 9.78 -5.69
C THR A 6 4.86 8.68 -4.70
N GLU A 7 6.14 8.39 -4.55
CA GLU A 7 6.61 7.42 -3.56
C GLU A 7 6.18 7.82 -2.14
N LYS A 8 6.20 9.12 -1.84
CA LYS A 8 5.68 9.68 -0.59
C LYS A 8 4.20 9.38 -0.37
N GLN A 9 3.35 9.56 -1.39
CA GLN A 9 1.92 9.23 -1.30
C GLN A 9 1.68 7.74 -1.07
N LEU A 10 2.52 6.89 -1.67
CA LEU A 10 2.48 5.46 -1.43
C LEU A 10 2.88 5.12 0.01
N GLU A 11 3.94 5.72 0.54
CA GLU A 11 4.39 5.47 1.91
C GLU A 11 3.37 5.96 2.95
N GLU A 12 2.82 7.17 2.79
CA GLU A 12 1.77 7.68 3.69
C GLU A 12 0.53 6.78 3.67
N ALA A 13 0.13 6.29 2.50
CA ALA A 13 -0.99 5.38 2.39
C ALA A 13 -0.71 4.02 3.05
N ILE A 14 0.51 3.48 2.91
CA ILE A 14 0.90 2.25 3.61
C ILE A 14 0.90 2.46 5.11
N ASP A 15 1.44 3.57 5.60
CA ASP A 15 1.53 3.88 7.03
C ASP A 15 0.14 3.96 7.69
N ARG A 16 -0.83 4.63 7.03
CA ARG A 16 -2.23 4.64 7.49
C ARG A 16 -2.84 3.25 7.62
N VAL A 17 -2.58 2.37 6.64
CA VAL A 17 -3.06 0.98 6.71
C VAL A 17 -2.38 0.23 7.85
N LEU A 18 -1.08 0.43 8.06
CA LEU A 18 -0.34 -0.19 9.17
C LEU A 18 -0.79 0.36 10.54
N ALA A 19 -1.27 1.61 10.60
CA ALA A 19 -1.89 2.21 11.78
C ALA A 19 -3.30 1.66 12.08
N GLY A 20 -3.85 0.80 11.21
CA GLY A 20 -5.15 0.13 11.40
C GLY A 20 -6.28 0.66 10.52
N GLU A 21 -6.02 1.60 9.61
CA GLU A 21 -7.01 2.09 8.65
C GLU A 21 -7.34 1.02 7.59
N LYS A 22 -8.60 0.97 7.14
CA LYS A 22 -9.03 0.00 6.12
C LYS A 22 -8.41 0.34 4.77
N LEU A 23 -7.82 -0.66 4.09
CA LEU A 23 -7.26 -0.55 2.73
C LEU A 23 -8.18 0.19 1.74
N THR A 24 -9.50 -0.05 1.80
CA THR A 24 -10.49 0.61 0.94
C THR A 24 -10.65 2.09 1.25
N ALA A 25 -10.64 2.48 2.53
CA ALA A 25 -10.74 3.87 2.95
C ALA A 25 -9.49 4.65 2.53
N VAL A 26 -8.31 4.05 2.70
CA VAL A 26 -7.04 4.67 2.28
C VAL A 26 -6.99 4.84 0.77
N ALA A 27 -7.39 3.81 0.01
CA ALA A 27 -7.40 3.87 -1.45
C ALA A 27 -8.45 4.84 -2.03
N ASP A 28 -9.54 5.09 -1.30
CA ASP A 28 -10.54 6.10 -1.68
C ASP A 28 -10.04 7.53 -1.41
N SER A 29 -9.31 7.72 -0.30
CA SER A 29 -8.74 9.02 0.09
C SER A 29 -7.34 9.31 -0.52
N SER A 30 -6.80 8.44 -1.37
CA SER A 30 -5.44 8.54 -1.90
C SER A 30 -5.41 8.28 -3.41
N PRO A 31 -4.48 8.90 -4.17
CA PRO A 31 -4.27 8.55 -5.58
C PRO A 31 -3.70 7.14 -5.79
N VAL A 32 -3.35 6.43 -4.72
CA VAL A 32 -2.83 5.07 -4.76
C VAL A 32 -3.97 4.06 -4.94
N SER A 33 -3.90 3.25 -5.99
CA SER A 33 -4.87 2.18 -6.20
C SER A 33 -4.83 1.11 -5.12
N LEU A 34 -6.00 0.61 -4.74
CA LEU A 34 -6.15 -0.46 -3.74
C LEU A 34 -5.26 -1.69 -4.01
N SER A 35 -5.15 -2.11 -5.27
CA SER A 35 -4.32 -3.25 -5.67
C SER A 35 -2.83 -3.02 -5.37
N THR A 36 -2.34 -1.80 -5.60
CA THR A 36 -0.96 -1.40 -5.29
C THR A 36 -0.75 -1.40 -3.78
N LEU A 37 -1.68 -0.78 -3.06
CA LEU A 37 -1.65 -0.67 -1.60
C LEU A 37 -1.62 -2.05 -0.94
N LYS A 38 -2.53 -2.95 -1.37
CA LYS A 38 -2.60 -4.34 -0.89
C LYS A 38 -1.28 -5.09 -1.13
N ARG A 39 -0.67 -4.95 -2.31
CA ARG A 39 0.61 -5.60 -2.64
C ARG A 39 1.75 -5.10 -1.76
N LYS A 40 1.86 -3.79 -1.57
CA LYS A 40 2.93 -3.17 -0.78
C LYS A 40 2.78 -3.42 0.72
N VAL A 41 1.56 -3.33 1.26
CA VAL A 41 1.27 -3.67 2.66
C VAL A 41 1.55 -5.15 2.93
N ALA A 42 1.16 -6.05 2.02
CA ALA A 42 1.48 -7.47 2.14
C ALA A 42 3.00 -7.71 2.13
N ALA A 43 3.75 -7.00 1.27
CA ALA A 43 5.21 -7.08 1.21
C ALA A 43 5.91 -6.49 2.45
N ARG A 44 5.30 -5.53 3.17
CA ARG A 44 5.84 -5.01 4.44
C ARG A 44 5.50 -5.90 5.64
N ASN A 45 4.30 -6.48 5.69
CA ASN A 45 3.90 -7.41 6.75
C ASN A 45 4.59 -8.77 6.64
N LYS A 46 4.81 -9.23 5.41
CA LYS A 46 5.69 -10.35 5.12
C LYS A 46 7.10 -9.77 5.10
N GLY A 47 7.70 -9.55 6.28
CA GLY A 47 9.14 -9.20 6.39
C GLY A 47 9.98 -10.13 5.50
N PRO A 48 11.21 -9.74 5.11
CA PRO A 48 11.99 -10.45 4.08
C PRO A 48 12.06 -11.93 4.43
N GLY A 49 11.27 -12.72 3.73
CA GLY A 49 10.98 -14.09 4.12
C GLY A 49 10.57 -14.86 2.87
N PRO A 50 11.23 -16.00 2.65
CA PRO A 50 12.10 -16.18 1.50
C PRO A 50 11.33 -16.74 0.31
N GLU A 51 12.06 -16.96 -0.77
CA GLU A 51 11.70 -17.83 -1.90
C GLU A 51 10.53 -18.78 -1.63
N GLY A 52 9.69 -18.93 -2.65
CA GLY A 52 9.07 -20.23 -2.82
C GLY A 52 8.14 -20.28 -4.01
N PRO A 53 7.83 -21.49 -4.49
CA PRO A 53 8.67 -22.69 -4.62
C PRO A 53 9.47 -22.72 -5.94
#